data_AF-A0A968WJZ6-F1
#
_entry.id   AF-A0A968WJZ6-F1
#
_cell.length_a   1.000
_cell.length_b   1.000
_cell.length_c   1.000
_cell.angle_alpha   90.00
_cell.angle_beta   90.00
_cell.angle_gamma   90.00
#
_symmetry.space_group_name_H-M   'P 1'
#
loop_
_entity.id
_entity.type
_entity.pdbx_description
1 polymer ?
#
loop_
_entity_poly.entity_id
_entity_poly.type
_entity_poly.pdbx_seq_one_letter_code
_entity_poly.pdbx_strand_id
1 'polypeptide(L)'
;MAEHLPENERTQVLNSEDVVRIMREILMREEKIDQDTEHFWVIGLSDNDAMLFIELISMGDGKRVEVEPMDVFSVALQKRAVRIMLVHNQPDGQMHPSEIDKDTTDRLIQVGLIVDIPVVDHLIMTIDAHMSFEETGLMETLRQSKKYVPRYKEVDRIKAEATKIGEERGMKKGLEEGKAEGLKDGKIEVAKALLADKKYTTKQIAELTGLSEREVEELK
;
A
#
# COMPACT_ATOMS: atom_id res chain seq x y z
N MET A 1 -0.33 -30.61 18.22
CA MET A 1 0.83 -30.21 17.37
C MET A 1 0.29 -30.14 15.96
N ALA A 2 0.34 -28.97 15.31
CA ALA A 2 -0.17 -28.84 13.94
C ALA A 2 0.74 -29.66 13.00
N GLU A 3 0.22 -30.76 12.46
CA GLU A 3 0.91 -31.55 11.44
C GLU A 3 1.09 -30.67 10.20
N HIS A 4 2.32 -30.22 9.98
CA HIS A 4 2.69 -29.52 8.75
C HIS A 4 3.00 -30.57 7.70
N LEU A 5 2.32 -30.49 6.55
CA LEU A 5 2.69 -31.28 5.37
C LEU A 5 4.17 -31.03 5.04
N PRO A 6 4.95 -32.08 4.70
CA PRO A 6 6.34 -31.90 4.29
C PRO A 6 6.39 -31.05 3.00
N GLU A 7 7.44 -30.24 2.88
CA GLU A 7 7.52 -29.15 1.89
C GLU A 7 7.38 -29.61 0.43
N ASN A 8 7.81 -30.84 0.13
CA ASN A 8 7.71 -31.49 -1.18
C ASN A 8 6.30 -31.98 -1.55
N GLU A 9 5.35 -31.95 -0.61
CA GLU A 9 3.96 -32.39 -0.80
C GLU A 9 2.97 -31.22 -0.77
N ARG A 10 3.46 -29.99 -0.59
CA ARG A 10 2.61 -28.79 -0.56
C ARG A 10 2.26 -28.34 -1.96
N THR A 11 0.99 -28.01 -2.15
CA THR A 11 0.53 -27.43 -3.41
C THR A 11 1.06 -26.01 -3.55
N GLN A 12 1.73 -25.75 -4.67
CA GLN A 12 2.14 -24.42 -5.09
C GLN A 12 0.91 -23.62 -5.52
N VAL A 13 0.74 -22.40 -5.01
CA VAL A 13 -0.31 -21.47 -5.44
C VAL A 13 0.30 -20.45 -6.40
N LEU A 14 -0.01 -20.54 -7.69
CA LEU A 14 0.49 -19.59 -8.69
C LEU A 14 -0.50 -18.45 -8.94
N ASN A 15 -1.79 -18.72 -8.76
CA ASN A 15 -2.88 -17.78 -8.96
C ASN A 15 -4.14 -18.19 -8.18
N SER A 16 -5.18 -17.37 -8.29
CA SER A 16 -6.52 -17.59 -7.72
C SER A 16 -7.13 -18.93 -8.14
N GLU A 17 -6.95 -19.37 -9.40
CA GLU A 17 -7.53 -20.61 -9.94
C GLU A 17 -7.00 -21.88 -9.25
N ASP A 18 -5.74 -21.90 -8.82
CA ASP A 18 -5.20 -23.01 -8.05
C ASP A 18 -5.96 -23.22 -6.74
N VAL A 19 -6.26 -22.12 -6.04
CA VAL A 19 -7.05 -22.12 -4.81
C VAL A 19 -8.49 -22.53 -5.11
N VAL A 20 -9.11 -21.92 -6.12
CA VAL A 20 -10.50 -22.19 -6.51
C VAL A 20 -10.71 -23.67 -6.80
N ARG A 21 -9.80 -24.29 -7.54
CA ARG A 21 -9.87 -25.73 -7.85
C ARG A 21 -9.88 -26.59 -6.60
N ILE A 22 -8.96 -26.34 -5.67
CA ILE A 22 -8.87 -27.09 -4.42
C ILE A 22 -10.12 -26.87 -3.55
N MET A 23 -10.55 -25.62 -3.43
CA MET A 23 -11.73 -25.27 -2.63
C MET A 23 -13.01 -25.90 -3.19
N ARG A 24 -13.17 -25.94 -4.52
CA ARG A 24 -14.29 -26.66 -5.16
C ARG A 24 -14.29 -28.14 -4.83
N GLU A 25 -13.13 -28.80 -4.87
CA GLU A 25 -13.02 -30.21 -4.49
C GLU A 25 -13.40 -30.45 -3.02
N ILE A 26 -13.07 -29.52 -2.13
CA ILE A 26 -13.45 -29.58 -0.71
C ILE A 26 -14.97 -29.43 -0.56
N LEU A 27 -15.54 -28.34 -1.08
CA LEU A 27 -16.97 -28.03 -0.95
C LEU A 27 -17.86 -29.08 -1.64
N MET A 28 -17.42 -29.68 -2.75
CA MET A 28 -18.17 -30.75 -3.43
C MET A 28 -18.21 -32.06 -2.63
N ARG A 29 -17.31 -32.27 -1.67
CA ARG A 29 -17.30 -33.45 -0.80
C ARG A 29 -18.17 -33.29 0.44
N GLU A 30 -18.63 -32.09 0.75
CA GLU A 30 -19.51 -31.81 1.89
C GLU A 30 -20.91 -32.40 1.68
N GLU A 31 -21.64 -32.60 2.77
CA GLU A 31 -23.04 -33.02 2.66
C GLU A 31 -23.87 -31.94 1.98
N LYS A 32 -24.97 -32.33 1.31
CA LYS A 32 -25.81 -31.39 0.57
C LYS A 32 -26.34 -30.23 1.44
N ILE A 33 -26.56 -30.47 2.73
CA ILE A 33 -27.01 -29.45 3.68
C ILE A 33 -25.92 -28.40 3.93
N ASP A 34 -24.66 -28.83 4.01
CA ASP A 34 -23.52 -27.95 4.22
C ASP A 34 -23.18 -27.15 2.95
N GLN A 35 -23.43 -27.71 1.77
CA GLN A 35 -23.29 -26.99 0.48
C GLN A 35 -24.23 -25.78 0.35
N ASP A 36 -25.38 -25.80 1.04
CA ASP A 36 -26.33 -24.68 1.10
C ASP A 36 -25.95 -23.64 2.18
N THR A 37 -24.78 -23.79 2.82
CA THR A 37 -24.31 -22.97 3.94
C THR A 37 -23.13 -22.07 3.54
N GLU A 38 -23.12 -20.83 4.04
CA GLU A 38 -22.00 -19.90 3.87
C GLU A 38 -20.83 -20.31 4.77
N HIS A 39 -19.63 -20.38 4.21
CA HIS A 39 -18.39 -20.67 4.92
C HIS A 39 -17.33 -19.64 4.59
N PHE A 40 -16.56 -19.27 5.61
CA PHE A 40 -15.41 -18.41 5.45
C PHE A 40 -14.13 -19.16 5.83
N TRP A 41 -13.24 -19.27 4.86
CA TRP A 41 -12.00 -20.02 4.95
C TRP A 41 -10.79 -19.10 4.88
N VAL A 42 -9.72 -19.53 5.53
CA VAL A 42 -8.41 -18.89 5.45
C VAL A 42 -7.40 -19.89 4.94
N ILE A 43 -6.61 -19.45 3.97
CA ILE A 43 -5.52 -20.21 3.38
C ILE A 43 -4.22 -19.53 3.75
N GLY A 44 -3.33 -20.24 4.43
CA GLY A 44 -2.00 -19.75 4.74
C GLY A 44 -0.98 -20.15 3.69
N LEU A 45 -0.11 -19.23 3.29
CA LEU A 45 0.98 -19.50 2.37
C LEU A 45 2.34 -19.24 3.02
N SER A 46 3.35 -20.00 2.60
CA SER A 46 4.77 -19.74 2.88
C SER A 46 5.31 -18.60 2.03
N ASP A 47 6.59 -18.25 2.24
CA ASP A 47 7.34 -17.27 1.45
C ASP A 47 7.43 -17.62 -0.05
N ASN A 48 7.49 -18.90 -0.39
CA ASN A 48 7.53 -19.43 -1.76
C ASN A 48 6.16 -19.80 -2.35
N ASP A 49 5.05 -19.25 -1.85
CA ASP A 49 3.68 -19.50 -2.33
C ASP A 49 3.20 -20.95 -2.17
N ALA A 50 3.85 -21.76 -1.33
CA ALA A 50 3.33 -23.08 -1.01
C ALA A 50 2.21 -22.98 0.01
N MET A 51 1.11 -23.69 -0.25
CA MET A 51 -0.04 -23.76 0.66
C MET A 51 0.34 -24.51 1.94
N LEU A 52 0.23 -23.83 3.07
CA LEU A 52 0.51 -24.38 4.40
C LEU A 52 -0.71 -25.05 5.01
N PHE A 53 -1.87 -24.42 4.84
CA PHE A 53 -3.14 -24.90 5.38
C PHE A 53 -4.32 -24.27 4.67
N ILE A 54 -5.48 -24.93 4.81
CA ILE A 54 -6.82 -24.40 4.56
C ILE A 54 -7.59 -24.62 5.86
N GLU A 55 -8.17 -23.57 6.43
CA GLU A 55 -8.91 -23.65 7.69
C GLU A 55 -10.28 -22.98 7.55
N LEU A 56 -11.32 -23.66 8.02
CA LEU A 56 -12.65 -23.08 8.19
C LEU A 56 -12.63 -22.18 9.43
N ILE A 57 -12.87 -20.88 9.25
CA ILE A 57 -12.91 -19.92 10.36
C ILE A 57 -14.32 -19.77 10.90
N SER A 58 -15.31 -19.74 10.00
CA SER A 58 -16.69 -19.51 10.40
C SER A 58 -17.65 -20.12 9.40
N MET A 59 -18.77 -20.61 9.90
CA MET A 59 -19.85 -21.26 9.16
C MET A 59 -21.16 -20.60 9.59
N GLY A 60 -21.90 -20.07 8.63
CA GLY A 60 -23.16 -19.38 8.87
C GLY A 60 -24.35 -20.35 8.97
N ASP A 61 -25.54 -19.83 9.25
CA ASP A 61 -26.81 -20.59 9.24
C ASP A 61 -27.74 -20.12 8.12
N GLY A 62 -27.17 -19.63 7.01
CA GLY A 62 -27.88 -19.17 5.81
C GLY A 62 -28.26 -17.69 5.79
N LYS A 63 -27.74 -16.88 6.72
CA LYS A 63 -27.96 -15.41 6.70
C LYS A 63 -26.70 -14.58 6.60
N ARG A 64 -25.66 -14.89 7.39
CA ARG A 64 -24.35 -14.22 7.42
C ARG A 64 -23.31 -15.10 8.08
N VAL A 65 -22.06 -14.99 7.65
CA VAL A 65 -20.87 -15.45 8.37
C VAL A 65 -20.27 -14.28 9.17
N GLU A 66 -20.14 -14.44 10.47
CA GLU A 66 -19.35 -13.53 11.31
C GLU A 66 -17.88 -13.94 11.29
N VAL A 67 -16.99 -13.00 10.97
CA VAL A 67 -15.54 -13.24 10.87
C VAL A 67 -14.82 -12.22 11.75
N GLU A 68 -14.21 -12.71 12.82
CA GLU A 68 -13.39 -11.87 13.68
C GLU A 68 -11.90 -12.00 13.34
N PRO A 69 -11.14 -10.88 13.29
CA PRO A 69 -9.72 -10.93 12.98
C PRO A 69 -8.90 -11.81 13.94
N MET A 70 -9.34 -11.94 15.20
CA MET A 70 -8.67 -12.79 16.17
C MET A 70 -8.63 -14.24 15.71
N ASP A 71 -9.73 -14.77 15.17
CA ASP A 71 -9.82 -16.16 14.74
C ASP A 71 -8.99 -16.41 13.48
N VAL A 72 -9.08 -15.49 12.51
CA VAL A 72 -8.29 -15.52 11.27
C VAL A 72 -6.78 -15.54 11.57
N PHE A 73 -6.30 -14.56 12.35
CA PHE A 73 -4.86 -14.39 12.56
C PHE A 73 -4.29 -15.33 13.62
N SER A 74 -5.10 -15.85 14.54
CA SER A 74 -4.65 -16.89 15.49
C SER A 74 -4.14 -18.13 14.75
N VAL A 75 -4.90 -18.62 13.77
CA VAL A 75 -4.51 -19.79 12.97
C VAL A 75 -3.29 -19.47 12.10
N ALA A 76 -3.27 -18.31 11.44
CA ALA A 76 -2.15 -17.87 10.61
C ALA A 76 -0.82 -17.81 11.39
N LEU A 77 -0.86 -17.23 12.60
CA LEU A 77 0.31 -17.13 13.47
C LEU A 77 0.77 -18.50 13.98
N GLN A 78 -0.17 -19.35 14.43
CA GLN A 78 0.15 -20.69 14.94
C GLN A 78 0.80 -21.58 13.88
N LYS A 79 0.34 -21.46 12.62
CA LYS A 79 0.83 -22.24 11.48
C LYS A 79 1.92 -21.51 10.68
N ARG A 80 2.44 -20.38 11.20
CA ARG A 80 3.56 -19.61 10.62
C ARG A 80 3.34 -19.22 9.15
N ALA A 81 2.13 -18.80 8.81
CA ALA A 81 1.87 -18.23 7.50
C ALA A 81 2.61 -16.90 7.33
N VAL A 82 3.19 -16.71 6.14
CA VAL A 82 3.83 -15.45 5.74
C VAL A 82 2.81 -14.53 5.06
N ARG A 83 1.76 -15.09 4.45
CA ARG A 83 0.63 -14.37 3.84
C ARG A 83 -0.62 -15.23 3.90
N ILE A 84 -1.79 -14.61 3.79
CA ILE A 84 -3.07 -15.33 3.78
C ILE A 84 -3.95 -14.93 2.60
N MET A 85 -4.72 -15.89 2.10
CA MET A 85 -5.86 -15.67 1.21
C MET A 85 -7.16 -15.96 1.96
N LEU A 86 -8.20 -15.21 1.65
CA LEU A 86 -9.54 -15.39 2.19
C LEU A 86 -10.42 -16.04 1.13
N VAL A 87 -11.31 -16.94 1.54
CA VAL A 87 -12.30 -17.56 0.64
C VAL A 87 -13.66 -17.55 1.31
N HIS A 88 -14.65 -17.00 0.63
CA HIS A 88 -16.03 -17.01 1.08
C HIS A 88 -16.91 -17.64 -0.01
N ASN A 89 -17.59 -18.74 0.30
CA ASN A 89 -18.58 -19.30 -0.62
C ASN A 89 -19.96 -18.67 -0.41
N GLN A 90 -20.63 -18.38 -1.53
CA GLN A 90 -22.00 -17.87 -1.57
C GLN A 90 -22.92 -18.94 -2.19
N PRO A 91 -23.71 -19.67 -1.38
CA PRO A 91 -24.62 -20.71 -1.90
C PRO A 91 -25.74 -20.17 -2.79
N ASP A 92 -26.11 -18.89 -2.64
CA ASP A 92 -27.20 -18.26 -3.39
C ASP A 92 -26.86 -18.00 -4.87
N GLY A 93 -25.61 -18.28 -5.28
CA GLY A 93 -25.14 -18.16 -6.65
C GLY A 93 -24.82 -16.74 -7.08
N GLN A 94 -24.88 -15.75 -6.17
CA GLN A 94 -24.41 -14.41 -6.48
C GLN A 94 -22.89 -14.36 -6.48
N MET A 95 -22.39 -13.49 -7.34
CA MET A 95 -20.96 -13.36 -7.64
C MET A 95 -20.46 -11.95 -7.34
N HIS A 96 -21.21 -11.21 -6.52
CA HIS A 96 -20.91 -9.83 -6.17
C HIS A 96 -20.58 -9.75 -4.68
N PRO A 97 -19.43 -9.18 -4.30
CA PRO A 97 -19.12 -9.02 -2.90
C PRO A 97 -20.11 -8.08 -2.24
N SER A 98 -20.66 -8.54 -1.11
CA SER A 98 -21.51 -7.72 -0.27
C SER A 98 -20.69 -6.60 0.38
N GLU A 99 -21.38 -5.59 0.93
CA GLU A 99 -20.71 -4.58 1.74
C GLU A 99 -20.07 -5.18 3.00
N ILE A 100 -20.59 -6.30 3.49
CA ILE A 100 -20.02 -7.03 4.64
C ILE A 100 -18.70 -7.70 4.24
N ASP A 101 -18.62 -8.28 3.03
CA ASP A 101 -17.38 -8.86 2.51
C ASP A 101 -16.29 -7.79 2.40
N LYS A 102 -16.63 -6.65 1.81
CA LYS A 102 -15.71 -5.51 1.67
C LYS A 102 -15.23 -5.00 3.02
N ASP A 103 -16.16 -4.86 3.97
CA ASP A 103 -15.86 -4.35 5.31
C ASP A 103 -14.95 -5.31 6.10
N THR A 104 -15.28 -6.60 6.06
CA THR A 104 -14.49 -7.66 6.67
C THR A 104 -13.09 -7.68 6.07
N THR A 105 -12.98 -7.59 4.74
CA THR A 105 -11.70 -7.58 4.04
C THR A 105 -10.85 -6.37 4.42
N ASP A 106 -11.43 -5.16 4.46
CA ASP A 106 -10.74 -3.95 4.90
C ASP A 106 -10.18 -4.12 6.32
N ARG A 107 -11.03 -4.56 7.26
CA ARG A 107 -10.62 -4.80 8.65
C ARG A 107 -9.47 -5.82 8.72
N LEU A 108 -9.54 -6.92 7.98
CA LEU A 108 -8.50 -7.95 7.95
C LEU A 108 -7.21 -7.46 7.29
N ILE A 109 -7.28 -6.65 6.23
CA ILE A 109 -6.10 -6.02 5.63
C ILE A 109 -5.37 -5.16 6.67
N GLN A 110 -6.10 -4.31 7.42
CA GLN A 110 -5.47 -3.45 8.42
C GLN A 110 -4.84 -4.26 9.57
N VAL A 111 -5.47 -5.34 10.01
CA VAL A 111 -4.89 -6.22 11.03
C VAL A 111 -3.66 -6.95 10.50
N GLY A 112 -3.72 -7.46 9.26
CA GLY A 112 -2.59 -8.11 8.60
C GLY A 112 -1.35 -7.23 8.50
N LEU A 113 -1.54 -5.92 8.27
CA LEU A 113 -0.45 -4.94 8.30
C LEU A 113 0.17 -4.76 9.70
N ILE A 114 -0.60 -4.96 10.77
CA ILE A 114 -0.11 -4.82 12.16
C ILE A 114 0.68 -6.06 12.58
N VAL A 115 0.22 -7.25 12.19
CA VAL A 115 0.84 -8.53 12.58
C VAL A 115 1.85 -9.06 11.56
N ASP A 116 2.10 -8.29 10.49
CA ASP A 116 3.03 -8.63 9.39
C ASP A 116 2.66 -9.92 8.65
N ILE A 117 1.36 -10.13 8.45
CA ILE A 117 0.80 -11.23 7.64
C ILE A 117 -0.20 -10.60 6.65
N PRO A 118 0.23 -10.21 5.45
CA PRO A 118 -0.65 -9.58 4.47
C PRO A 118 -1.77 -10.50 4.01
N VAL A 119 -2.96 -9.92 3.86
CA VAL A 119 -4.06 -10.50 3.09
C VAL A 119 -3.80 -10.20 1.62
N VAL A 120 -3.49 -11.23 0.84
CA VAL A 120 -3.08 -11.06 -0.56
C VAL A 120 -4.24 -11.10 -1.54
N ASP A 121 -5.33 -11.81 -1.20
CA ASP A 121 -6.55 -11.84 -2.00
C ASP A 121 -7.75 -12.27 -1.14
N HIS A 122 -8.96 -11.97 -1.63
CA HIS A 122 -10.22 -12.50 -1.14
C HIS A 122 -11.05 -13.03 -2.32
N LEU A 123 -11.30 -14.33 -2.30
CA LEU A 123 -12.09 -15.03 -3.30
C LEU A 123 -13.54 -15.17 -2.85
N ILE A 124 -14.48 -14.69 -3.66
CA ILE A 124 -15.89 -15.03 -3.55
C ILE A 124 -16.18 -16.16 -4.51
N MET A 125 -16.77 -17.25 -4.03
CA MET A 125 -16.94 -18.47 -4.80
C MET A 125 -18.38 -18.97 -4.80
N THR A 126 -18.81 -19.49 -5.93
CA THR A 126 -20.01 -20.33 -6.07
C THR A 126 -19.58 -21.69 -6.60
N ILE A 127 -20.53 -22.62 -6.79
CA ILE A 127 -20.25 -23.93 -7.38
C ILE A 127 -19.56 -23.79 -8.74
N ASP A 128 -20.06 -22.88 -9.59
CA ASP A 128 -19.65 -22.79 -10.99
C ASP A 128 -18.75 -21.60 -11.32
N ALA A 129 -18.66 -20.59 -10.44
CA ALA A 129 -17.91 -19.36 -10.69
C ALA A 129 -17.09 -18.90 -9.46
N HIS A 130 -16.12 -18.02 -9.68
CA HIS A 130 -15.40 -17.32 -8.62
C HIS A 130 -15.01 -15.89 -9.04
N MET A 131 -14.70 -15.05 -8.07
CA MET A 131 -14.25 -13.67 -8.24
C MET A 131 -13.10 -13.40 -7.28
N SER A 132 -12.01 -12.83 -7.78
CA SER A 132 -10.87 -12.35 -7.00
C SER A 132 -10.98 -10.84 -6.74
N PHE A 133 -10.80 -10.43 -5.49
CA PHE A 133 -10.73 -9.01 -5.14
C PHE A 133 -9.46 -8.37 -5.71
N GLU A 134 -8.36 -9.12 -5.79
CA GLU A 134 -7.11 -8.64 -6.38
C GLU A 134 -7.28 -8.38 -7.89
N GLU A 135 -7.83 -9.35 -8.64
CA GLU A 135 -8.04 -9.23 -10.09
C GLU A 135 -9.03 -8.13 -10.47
N THR A 136 -10.03 -7.88 -9.62
CA THR A 136 -11.01 -6.80 -9.83
C THR A 136 -10.49 -5.41 -9.43
N GLY A 137 -9.32 -5.32 -8.79
CA GLY A 137 -8.76 -4.08 -8.25
C GLY A 137 -9.41 -3.61 -6.93
N LEU A 138 -10.30 -4.42 -6.35
CA LEU A 138 -10.95 -4.12 -5.09
C LEU A 138 -9.97 -4.15 -3.91
N MET A 139 -9.00 -5.07 -3.92
CA MET A 139 -7.92 -5.10 -2.92
C MET A 139 -7.16 -3.78 -2.85
N GLU A 140 -6.80 -3.19 -4.00
CA GLU A 140 -6.10 -1.91 -4.06
C GLU A 140 -6.91 -0.79 -3.44
N THR A 141 -8.22 -0.76 -3.74
CA THR A 141 -9.15 0.21 -3.15
C THR A 141 -9.22 0.07 -1.63
N LEU A 142 -9.32 -1.17 -1.12
CA LEU A 142 -9.45 -1.44 0.31
C LEU A 142 -8.14 -1.21 1.08
N ARG A 143 -6.97 -1.47 0.49
CA ARG A 143 -5.66 -1.16 1.07
C ARG A 143 -5.49 0.33 1.38
N GLN A 144 -6.16 1.20 0.62
CA GLN A 144 -6.15 2.65 0.80
C GLN A 144 -7.21 3.16 1.80
N SER A 145 -8.09 2.29 2.30
CA SER A 145 -9.12 2.64 3.26
C SER A 145 -8.50 3.24 4.55
N LYS A 146 -9.23 4.19 5.13
CA LYS A 146 -8.91 4.79 6.43
C LYS A 146 -9.83 4.31 7.55
N LYS A 147 -10.81 3.44 7.25
CA LYS A 147 -11.87 3.05 8.18
C LYS A 147 -11.33 2.38 9.45
N TYR A 148 -10.40 1.44 9.29
CA TYR A 148 -9.82 0.67 10.39
C TYR A 148 -8.37 1.05 10.72
N VAL A 149 -7.85 2.15 10.17
CA VAL A 149 -6.48 2.58 10.41
C VAL A 149 -6.33 3.13 11.83
N PRO A 150 -5.39 2.62 12.65
CA PRO A 150 -5.16 3.18 13.97
C PRO A 150 -4.72 4.65 13.88
N ARG A 151 -5.27 5.50 14.76
CA ARG A 151 -5.02 6.96 14.75
C ARG A 151 -3.54 7.35 14.73
N TYR A 152 -2.67 6.61 15.42
CA TYR A 152 -1.24 6.92 15.43
C TYR A 152 -0.59 6.75 14.04
N LYS A 153 -1.03 5.75 13.25
CA LYS A 153 -0.58 5.56 11.87
C LYS A 153 -1.06 6.70 10.97
N GLU A 154 -2.26 7.23 11.19
CA GLU A 154 -2.74 8.40 10.46
C GLU A 154 -1.88 9.64 10.76
N VAL A 155 -1.53 9.85 12.03
CA VAL A 155 -0.65 10.95 12.44
C VAL A 155 0.73 10.82 11.79
N ASP A 156 1.29 9.61 11.72
CA ASP A 156 2.57 9.37 11.05
C ASP A 156 2.49 9.68 9.55
N ARG A 157 1.40 9.29 8.86
CA ARG A 157 1.15 9.65 7.45
C ARG A 157 1.07 11.16 7.25
N ILE A 158 0.32 11.87 8.11
CA ILE A 158 0.20 13.33 8.06
C ILE A 158 1.56 14.01 8.27
N LYS A 159 2.35 13.52 9.22
CA LYS A 159 3.70 14.04 9.46
C LYS A 159 4.60 13.83 8.24
N ALA A 160 4.60 12.64 7.67
CA ALA A 160 5.41 12.33 6.48
C ALA A 160 5.04 13.24 5.29
N GLU A 161 3.75 13.43 5.05
CA GLU A 161 3.26 14.33 4.00
C GLU A 161 3.62 15.79 4.27
N ALA A 162 3.45 16.26 5.51
CA ALA A 162 3.84 17.61 5.91
C ALA A 162 5.35 17.85 5.75
N THR A 163 6.18 16.87 6.11
CA THR A 163 7.63 16.93 5.91
C THR A 163 7.98 17.05 4.43
N LYS A 164 7.39 16.20 3.57
CA LYS A 164 7.61 16.27 2.11
C LYS A 164 7.23 17.63 1.54
N ILE A 165 6.07 18.18 1.91
CA ILE A 165 5.64 19.52 1.50
C ILE A 165 6.64 20.59 1.98
N GLY A 166 7.14 20.46 3.22
CA GLY A 166 8.16 21.35 3.78
C GLY A 166 9.47 21.32 2.99
N GLU A 167 9.95 20.12 2.63
CA GLU A 167 11.16 19.92 1.83
C GLU A 167 11.02 20.51 0.43
N GLU A 168 9.91 20.24 -0.26
CA GLU A 168 9.63 20.80 -1.60
C GLU A 168 9.59 22.34 -1.58
N ARG A 169 8.93 22.92 -0.57
CA ARG A 169 8.90 24.39 -0.38
C ARG A 169 10.28 24.95 -0.09
N GLY A 170 11.04 24.31 0.79
CA GLY A 170 12.40 24.71 1.14
C GLY A 170 13.33 24.68 -0.08
N MET A 171 13.28 23.60 -0.86
CA MET A 171 14.08 23.45 -2.08
C MET A 171 13.74 24.53 -3.11
N LYS A 172 12.46 24.79 -3.34
CA LYS A 172 12.02 25.85 -4.26
C LYS A 172 12.52 27.23 -3.82
N LYS A 173 12.33 27.56 -2.54
CA LYS A 173 12.78 28.83 -1.96
C LYS A 173 14.30 28.99 -2.07
N GLY A 174 15.06 27.97 -1.69
CA GLY A 174 16.52 28.01 -1.78
C GLY A 174 17.03 28.16 -3.21
N LEU A 175 16.37 27.54 -4.20
CA LEU A 175 16.71 27.73 -5.61
C LEU A 175 16.45 29.16 -6.10
N GLU A 176 15.35 29.78 -5.68
CA GLU A 176 15.01 31.16 -6.03
C GLU A 176 16.00 32.15 -5.39
N GLU A 177 16.26 32.02 -4.09
CA GLU A 177 17.20 32.86 -3.35
C GLU A 177 18.63 32.71 -3.88
N GLY A 178 19.10 31.47 -4.07
CA GLY A 178 20.44 31.20 -4.59
C GLY A 178 20.65 31.69 -6.02
N LYS A 179 19.61 31.64 -6.88
CA LYS A 179 19.66 32.27 -8.21
C LYS A 179 19.78 33.79 -8.13
N ALA A 180 19.02 34.42 -7.24
CA ALA A 180 19.06 35.87 -7.08
C ALA A 180 20.43 36.34 -6.54
N GLU A 181 20.97 35.62 -5.56
CA GLU A 181 22.30 35.88 -5.00
C GLU A 181 23.40 35.70 -6.05
N GLY A 182 23.43 34.57 -6.76
CA GLY A 182 24.42 34.32 -7.80
C GLY A 182 24.37 35.33 -8.95
N LEU A 183 23.19 35.84 -9.30
CA LEU A 183 23.05 36.90 -10.30
C LEU A 183 23.66 38.23 -9.82
N LYS A 184 23.49 38.55 -8.53
CA LYS A 184 24.09 39.73 -7.92
C LYS A 184 25.61 39.61 -7.84
N ASP A 185 26.13 38.46 -7.43
CA ASP A 185 27.56 38.18 -7.39
C ASP A 185 28.19 38.26 -8.78
N GLY A 186 27.51 37.72 -9.80
CA GLY A 186 27.94 37.85 -11.19
C GLY A 186 28.07 39.32 -11.64
N LYS A 187 27.13 40.19 -11.26
CA LYS A 187 27.23 41.63 -11.55
C LYS A 187 28.43 42.27 -10.86
N ILE A 188 28.70 41.90 -9.60
CA ILE A 188 29.83 42.40 -8.82
C ILE A 188 31.16 41.97 -9.46
N GLU A 189 31.30 40.72 -9.89
CA GLU A 189 32.52 40.24 -10.54
C GLU A 189 32.77 40.93 -11.88
N VAL A 190 31.72 41.18 -12.67
CA VAL A 190 31.83 42.00 -13.89
C VAL A 190 32.27 43.43 -13.56
N ALA A 191 31.71 44.06 -12.52
CA ALA A 191 32.09 45.40 -12.10
C ALA A 191 33.56 45.50 -11.68
N LYS A 192 34.05 44.53 -10.88
CA LYS A 192 35.46 44.44 -10.49
C LYS A 192 36.38 44.29 -11.70
N ALA A 193 36.02 43.45 -12.66
CA ALA A 193 36.79 43.26 -13.88
C ALA A 193 36.87 44.56 -14.72
N LEU A 194 35.77 45.31 -14.83
CA LEU A 194 35.75 46.59 -15.55
C LEU A 194 36.53 47.70 -14.83
N LEU A 195 36.48 47.74 -13.49
CA LEU A 195 37.29 48.67 -12.67
C LEU A 195 38.79 48.43 -12.87
N ALA A 196 39.21 47.17 -12.96
CA ALA A 196 40.60 46.79 -13.17
C ALA A 196 41.15 47.24 -14.55
N ASP A 197 40.32 47.30 -15.59
CA ASP A 197 40.73 47.76 -16.93
C ASP A 197 40.97 49.28 -16.99
N LYS A 198 40.47 50.06 -16.01
CA LYS A 198 40.63 51.54 -15.90
C LYS A 198 40.15 52.35 -17.12
N LYS A 199 39.46 51.74 -18.08
CA LYS A 199 38.90 52.39 -19.28
C LYS A 199 37.50 52.95 -19.08
N TYR A 200 36.83 52.58 -17.99
CA TYR A 200 35.43 52.90 -17.73
C TYR A 200 35.30 53.75 -16.46
N THR A 201 34.40 54.74 -16.49
CA THR A 201 34.02 55.54 -15.32
C THR A 201 33.04 54.77 -14.42
N THR A 202 32.91 55.14 -13.13
CA THR A 202 31.93 54.52 -12.21
C THR A 202 30.52 54.47 -12.81
N LYS A 203 30.09 55.58 -13.42
CA LYS A 203 28.76 55.70 -14.04
C LYS A 203 28.55 54.72 -15.20
N GLN A 204 29.56 54.54 -16.06
CA GLN A 204 29.48 53.58 -17.17
C GLN A 204 29.42 52.13 -16.66
N ILE A 205 30.17 51.81 -15.60
CA ILE A 205 30.15 50.47 -15.01
C ILE A 205 28.80 50.17 -14.35
N ALA A 206 28.22 51.15 -13.65
CA ALA A 206 26.87 51.06 -13.08
C ALA A 206 25.81 50.78 -14.16
N GLU A 207 25.83 51.50 -15.29
CA GLU A 207 24.94 51.25 -16.43
C GLU A 207 25.12 49.85 -17.05
N LEU A 208 26.37 49.39 -17.23
CA LEU A 208 26.66 48.09 -17.87
C LEU A 208 26.30 46.89 -17.00
N THR A 209 26.46 47.01 -15.68
CA THR A 209 26.22 45.91 -14.72
C THR A 209 24.82 45.94 -14.11
N GLY A 210 24.14 47.09 -14.19
CA GLY A 210 22.88 47.33 -13.50
C GLY A 210 23.03 47.37 -11.98
N LEU A 211 24.21 47.73 -11.47
CA LEU A 211 24.47 48.10 -10.07
C LEU A 211 24.28 49.60 -9.89
N SER A 212 24.07 50.05 -8.66
CA SER A 212 24.09 51.49 -8.35
C SER A 212 25.53 52.04 -8.38
N GLU A 213 25.70 53.33 -8.70
CA GLU A 213 27.02 53.98 -8.68
C GLU A 213 27.68 53.85 -7.30
N ARG A 214 26.88 53.89 -6.21
CA ARG A 214 27.36 53.66 -4.84
C ARG A 214 27.94 52.25 -4.65
N GLU A 215 27.24 51.22 -5.11
CA GLU A 215 27.73 49.83 -5.03
C GLU A 215 29.03 49.66 -5.82
N VAL A 216 29.18 50.33 -6.97
CA VAL A 216 30.42 50.29 -7.75
C VAL A 216 31.56 51.05 -7.05
N GLU A 217 31.27 52.18 -6.40
CA GLU A 217 32.26 52.96 -5.63
C GLU A 217 32.77 52.17 -4.41
N GLU A 218 31.90 51.39 -3.75
CA GLU A 218 32.22 50.50 -2.62
C GLU A 218 33.12 49.30 -3.03
N LEU A 219 33.26 49.02 -4.33
CA LEU A 219 34.08 47.92 -4.88
C LEU A 219 35.52 48.34 -5.28
N LYS A 220 35.86 49.64 -5.19
CA LYS A 220 37.18 50.18 -5.53
C LYS A 220 38.22 49.95 -4.43
#